data_AF-A0A355M4W8-F1
#
_entry.id   AF-A0A355M4W8-F1
#
_cell.length_a   1.000
_cell.length_b   1.000
_cell.length_c   1.000
_cell.angle_alpha   90.00
_cell.angle_beta   90.00
_cell.angle_gamma   90.00
#
_symmetry.space_group_name_H-M   'P 1'
#
loop_
_entity.id
_entity.type
_entity.pdbx_description
1 polymer ?
#
loop_
_entity_poly.entity_id
_entity_poly.type
_entity_poly.pdbx_seq_one_letter_code
_entity_poly.pdbx_strand_id
1 'polypeptide(L)'
;MTDIQDIKRRFSCKDVLKLKGIDTPAKGNAPCPICGHGTSTPCFGIYGNGQRYKCFSCNSAGDPISLYQALFQCNFKQAVSDLKGRAGL
;
A
#
# COMPACT_ATOMS: atom_id res chain seq x y z
N MET A 1 17.86 14.78 5.21
CA MET A 1 17.47 13.50 5.84
C MET A 1 15.95 13.44 5.89
N THR A 2 15.27 13.22 4.75
CA THR A 2 13.79 13.26 4.69
C THR A 2 13.19 12.40 3.56
N ASP A 3 13.93 11.41 3.07
CA ASP A 3 13.54 10.60 1.90
C ASP A 3 12.20 9.85 2.12
N ILE A 4 12.00 9.27 3.30
CA ILE A 4 10.81 8.45 3.59
C ILE A 4 9.53 9.29 3.66
N GLN A 5 9.59 10.50 4.25
CA GLN A 5 8.42 11.38 4.32
C GLN A 5 8.09 11.98 2.95
N ASP A 6 9.09 12.30 2.11
CA ASP A 6 8.83 12.80 0.75
C ASP A 6 8.18 11.72 -0.12
N ILE A 7 8.66 10.47 -0.02
CA ILE A 7 8.04 9.31 -0.67
C ILE A 7 6.60 9.14 -0.18
N LYS A 8 6.33 9.19 1.13
CA LYS A 8 4.95 9.10 1.68
C LYS A 8 4.07 10.30 1.28
N ARG A 9 4.65 11.43 0.89
CA ARG A 9 3.91 12.62 0.43
C ARG A 9 3.59 12.55 -1.06
N ARG A 10 4.48 11.94 -1.87
CA ARG A 10 4.28 11.71 -3.31
C ARG A 10 3.48 10.45 -3.62
N PHE A 11 3.65 9.38 -2.84
CA PHE A 11 3.00 8.09 -3.03
C PHE A 11 2.05 7.77 -1.88
N SER A 12 0.79 7.50 -2.24
CA SER A 12 -0.21 6.98 -1.30
C SER A 12 -0.33 5.46 -1.41
N CYS A 13 -0.95 4.82 -0.41
CA CYS A 13 -1.33 3.40 -0.47
C CYS A 13 -2.11 3.09 -1.74
N LYS A 14 -2.94 4.04 -2.21
CA LYS A 14 -3.69 3.96 -3.47
C LYS A 14 -2.78 3.85 -4.70
N ASP A 15 -1.67 4.59 -4.76
CA ASP A 15 -0.72 4.52 -5.87
C ASP A 15 -0.02 3.16 -5.88
N VAL A 16 0.40 2.68 -4.71
CA VAL A 16 1.01 1.36 -4.56
C VAL A 16 0.06 0.23 -4.99
N LEU A 17 -1.23 0.36 -4.69
CA LEU A 17 -2.29 -0.54 -5.17
C LEU A 17 -2.46 -0.50 -6.69
N LYS A 18 -2.48 0.70 -7.28
CA LYS A 18 -2.54 0.90 -8.73
C LYS A 18 -1.35 0.28 -9.46
N LEU A 19 -0.15 0.30 -8.87
CA LEU A 19 1.03 -0.36 -9.45
C LEU A 19 0.84 -1.87 -9.64
N LYS A 20 -0.01 -2.50 -8.82
CA LYS A 20 -0.38 -3.91 -8.97
C LYS A 20 -1.59 -4.15 -9.89
N GLY A 21 -2.21 -3.09 -10.40
CA GLY A 21 -3.43 -3.17 -11.21
C GLY A 21 -4.70 -3.40 -10.38
N ILE A 22 -4.68 -3.09 -9.08
CA ILE A 22 -5.82 -3.30 -8.19
C ILE A 22 -6.48 -1.95 -7.92
N ASP A 23 -7.60 -1.71 -8.60
CA ASP A 23 -8.44 -0.53 -8.36
C ASP A 23 -9.30 -0.76 -7.11
N THR A 24 -8.76 -0.40 -5.93
CA THR A 24 -9.57 -0.42 -4.70
C THR A 24 -10.45 0.82 -4.65
N PRO A 25 -11.78 0.70 -4.43
CA PRO A 25 -12.62 1.87 -4.25
C PRO A 25 -12.14 2.67 -3.03
N ALA A 26 -12.04 4.00 -3.21
CA ALA A 26 -11.63 4.94 -2.16
C ALA A 26 -12.53 4.88 -0.90
N LYS A 27 -13.69 4.23 -1.00
CA LYS A 27 -14.60 3.94 0.11
C LYS A 27 -14.53 2.46 0.50
N GLY A 28 -13.56 2.17 1.36
CA GLY A 28 -13.73 1.30 2.52
C GLY A 28 -14.02 -0.17 2.32
N ASN A 29 -14.06 -0.71 1.09
CA ASN A 29 -14.38 -2.11 0.90
C ASN A 29 -13.70 -2.70 -0.34
N ALA A 30 -12.44 -3.12 -0.21
CA ALA A 30 -11.74 -3.84 -1.26
C ALA A 30 -11.32 -5.26 -0.82
N PRO A 31 -11.19 -6.21 -1.76
CA PRO A 31 -10.53 -7.48 -1.49
C PRO A 31 -9.06 -7.25 -1.13
N CYS A 32 -8.50 -8.10 -0.25
CA CYS A 32 -7.11 -7.99 0.19
C CYS A 32 -6.15 -8.17 -1.01
N PRO A 33 -5.37 -7.14 -1.39
CA PRO A 33 -4.43 -7.23 -2.50
C PRO A 33 -3.18 -8.04 -2.14
N ILE A 34 -2.92 -8.23 -0.83
CA ILE A 34 -1.73 -8.88 -0.28
C ILE A 34 -1.89 -10.41 -0.30
N CYS A 35 -3.10 -10.87 0.00
CA CYS A 35 -3.36 -12.23 0.39
C CYS A 35 -4.33 -12.97 -0.53
N GLY A 36 -4.92 -12.28 -1.52
CA GLY A 36 -5.77 -12.92 -2.53
C GLY A 36 -6.98 -13.64 -1.95
N HIS A 37 -7.39 -13.31 -0.72
CA HIS A 37 -8.60 -13.85 -0.12
C HIS A 37 -9.82 -13.31 -0.89
N GLY A 38 -10.20 -14.05 -1.93
CA GLY A 38 -11.31 -13.80 -2.84
C GLY A 38 -12.62 -14.40 -2.35
N THR A 39 -13.00 -14.13 -1.11
CA THR A 39 -14.24 -14.67 -0.52
C THR A 39 -15.09 -13.56 0.03
N SER A 40 -15.85 -12.92 -0.88
CA SER A 40 -17.09 -12.13 -0.70
C SER A 40 -17.13 -10.96 0.29
N THR A 41 -16.24 -10.89 1.28
CA THR A 41 -16.26 -9.86 2.31
C THR A 41 -15.10 -8.89 2.05
N PRO A 42 -15.40 -7.64 1.71
CA PRO A 42 -14.37 -6.62 1.65
C PRO A 42 -13.78 -6.39 3.04
N CYS A 43 -12.47 -6.61 3.19
CA CYS A 43 -11.79 -6.52 4.48
C CYS A 43 -10.61 -5.53 4.49
N PHE A 44 -10.36 -4.86 3.37
CA PHE A 44 -9.29 -3.88 3.23
C PHE A 44 -9.83 -2.45 3.24
N GLY A 45 -9.36 -1.65 4.20
CA GLY A 45 -9.67 -0.24 4.36
C GLY A 45 -8.44 0.64 4.29
N ILE A 46 -8.57 1.79 3.62
CA ILE A 46 -7.54 2.83 3.54
C ILE A 46 -7.99 4.03 4.37
N TYR A 47 -7.11 4.51 5.25
CA TYR A 47 -7.37 5.60 6.19
C TYR A 47 -6.34 6.71 6.05
N GLY A 48 -6.63 7.88 6.63
CA GLY A 48 -5.73 9.04 6.59
C GLY A 48 -5.44 9.49 5.16
N ASN A 49 -6.48 9.63 4.35
CA ASN A 49 -6.41 10.08 2.95
C ASN A 49 -5.51 9.25 2.01
N GLY A 50 -5.22 7.98 2.36
CA GLY A 50 -4.28 7.17 1.56
C GLY A 50 -2.93 6.93 2.22
N GLN A 51 -2.68 7.50 3.40
CA GLN A 51 -1.39 7.35 4.08
C GLN A 51 -1.29 6.07 4.91
N ARG A 52 -2.42 5.44 5.24
CA ARG A 52 -2.46 4.24 6.07
C ARG A 52 -3.42 3.23 5.48
N TYR A 53 -3.09 1.95 5.63
CA TYR A 53 -4.01 0.86 5.29
C TYR A 53 -4.18 -0.07 6.49
N LYS A 54 -5.32 -0.74 6.53
CA LYS A 54 -5.60 -1.81 7.47
C LYS A 54 -6.46 -2.87 6.79
N CYS A 55 -6.03 -4.11 6.92
CA CYS A 55 -6.78 -5.29 6.52
C CYS A 55 -7.26 -6.03 7.77
N PHE A 56 -8.57 -6.27 7.85
CA PHE A 56 -9.19 -6.97 8.98
C PHE A 56 -9.07 -8.50 8.88
N SER A 57 -8.74 -9.06 7.72
CA SER A 57 -8.59 -10.53 7.55
C SER A 57 -7.18 -11.01 7.82
N CYS A 58 -6.16 -10.44 7.15
CA CYS A 58 -4.76 -10.85 7.33
C CYS A 58 -4.06 -10.08 8.46
N ASN A 59 -4.81 -9.23 9.19
CA ASN A 59 -4.30 -8.37 10.24
C ASN A 59 -3.15 -7.43 9.81
N SER A 60 -2.97 -7.24 8.50
CA SER A 60 -1.92 -6.39 7.95
C SER A 60 -2.33 -4.93 8.03
N ALA A 61 -1.55 -4.11 8.71
CA ALA A 61 -1.75 -2.68 8.79
C ALA A 61 -0.40 -1.97 8.67
N GLY A 62 -0.40 -0.77 8.11
CA GLY A 62 0.82 0.00 7.97
C GLY A 62 0.74 1.19 7.03
N ASP A 63 1.91 1.63 6.61
CA ASP A 63 2.15 2.72 5.67
C ASP A 63 2.18 2.21 4.21
N PRO A 64 2.15 3.11 3.20
CA PRO A 64 2.30 2.74 1.79
C PRO A 64 3.56 1.90 1.50
N ILE A 65 4.65 2.11 2.25
CA ILE A 65 5.88 1.34 2.08
C ILE A 65 5.68 -0.10 2.57
N SER A 66 5.09 -0.29 3.75
CA SER A 66 4.77 -1.63 4.27
C SER A 66 3.81 -2.37 3.34
N LEU A 67 2.88 -1.64 2.72
CA LEU A 67 2.00 -2.19 1.69
C LEU A 67 2.80 -2.67 0.48
N TYR A 68 3.72 -1.84 -0.02
CA TYR A 68 4.60 -2.19 -1.14
C TYR A 68 5.43 -3.44 -0.83
N GLN A 69 6.03 -3.50 0.37
CA GLN A 69 6.77 -4.67 0.83
C GLN A 69 5.90 -5.93 0.85
N ALA A 70 4.67 -5.83 1.35
CA ALA A 70 3.76 -6.97 1.41
C ALA A 70 3.31 -7.43 0.01
N LEU A 71 3.16 -6.51 -0.95
CA LEU A 71 2.74 -6.81 -2.32
C LEU A 71 3.86 -7.35 -3.21
N PHE A 72 5.08 -6.84 -3.05
CA PHE A 72 6.25 -7.20 -3.86
C PHE A 72 7.19 -8.16 -3.14
N GLN A 73 6.85 -8.59 -1.91
CA GLN A 73 7.66 -9.45 -1.05
C GLN A 73 9.12 -8.98 -0.92
N CYS A 74 9.32 -7.67 -0.81
CA CYS A 74 10.63 -7.04 -0.78
C CYS A 74 10.93 -6.37 0.57
N ASN A 75 12.22 -6.16 0.86
CA ASN A 75 12.64 -5.51 2.09
C ASN A 75 12.37 -3.99 2.08
N PHE A 76 12.30 -3.37 3.26
CA PHE A 76 11.99 -1.95 3.41
C PHE A 76 12.95 -1.07 2.60
N LYS A 77 14.26 -1.37 2.64
CA LYS A 77 15.26 -0.64 1.84
C LYS A 77 15.03 -0.77 0.33
N GLN A 78 14.62 -1.95 -0.14
CA GLN A 78 14.31 -2.17 -1.56
C GLN A 78 13.04 -1.42 -1.96
N ALA A 79 11.98 -1.52 -1.16
CA ALA A 79 10.73 -0.79 -1.38
C ALA A 79 10.96 0.73 -1.44
N VAL A 80 11.74 1.26 -0.49
CA VAL A 80 12.11 2.68 -0.49
C VAL A 80 12.93 3.04 -1.71
N SER A 81 13.93 2.24 -2.09
CA SER A 81 14.77 2.54 -3.26
C SER A 81 13.98 2.50 -4.57
N ASP A 82 13.06 1.54 -4.72
CA ASP A 82 12.20 1.42 -5.89
C ASP A 82 11.19 2.57 -5.98
N LEU A 83 10.52 2.88 -4.85
CA LEU A 83 9.61 4.02 -4.77
C LEU A 83 10.35 5.35 -4.98
N LYS A 84 11.58 5.47 -4.49
CA LYS A 84 12.43 6.66 -4.68
C LYS A 84 12.79 6.84 -6.15
N GLY A 85 13.20 5.76 -6.83
CA GLY A 85 13.46 5.76 -8.26
C GLY A 85 12.22 6.13 -9.08
N ARG A 86 11.04 5.60 -8.72
CA ARG A 86 9.76 5.98 -9.36
C ARG A 86 9.33 7.41 -9.04
N ALA A 87 9.71 7.94 -7.88
CA ALA A 87 9.44 9.32 -7.48
C ALA A 87 10.37 10.35 -8.15
N GLY A 88 11.45 9.90 -8.79
CA GLY A 88 12.52 10.78 -9.29
C GLY A 88 13.24 11.54 -8.17
N LEU A 89 13.40 10.90 -7.00
CA LEU A 89 14.09 11.44 -5.82
C LEU A 89 15.51 10.87 -5.66
#